data_AF-A0A9E2M5Y5-F1
#
_entry.id   AF-A0A9E2M5Y5-F1
#
_cell.length_a   1.000
_cell.length_b   1.000
_cell.length_c   1.000
_cell.angle_alpha   90.00
_cell.angle_beta   90.00
_cell.angle_gamma   90.00
#
_symmetry.space_group_name_H-M   'P 1'
#
loop_
_entity.id
_entity.type
_entity.pdbx_description
1 polymer ?
#
loop_
_entity_poly.entity_id
_entity_poly.type
_entity_poly.pdbx_seq_one_letter_code
_entity_poly.pdbx_strand_id
1 'polypeptide(L)'
;MADVKDILLDQLDKQWARARQSENQRAQMTNFLIVIYGVLQGFIVQRKFDEPTIILACVMILLGIFGVLASFKYYERFRLSTCRVGRIMERLKELEPLANLEELEAVADKKHQARYPRLVRLRLHKLWHALHFGIIILGIVNLLIILLAPPVFTAD
;
A
#
# COMPACT_ATOMS: atom_id res chain seq x y z
N MET A 1 -38.93 0.15 15.70
CA MET A 1 -38.22 -0.31 14.48
C MET A 1 -37.16 0.74 14.19
N ALA A 2 -35.91 0.35 13.97
CA ALA A 2 -34.87 1.33 13.62
C ALA A 2 -35.25 2.03 12.32
N ASP A 3 -35.04 3.34 12.25
CA ASP A 3 -35.29 4.09 11.03
C ASP A 3 -34.33 3.59 9.93
N VAL A 4 -34.77 3.62 8.68
CA VAL A 4 -33.95 3.18 7.53
C VAL A 4 -32.64 3.98 7.49
N LYS A 5 -32.72 5.27 7.85
CA LYS A 5 -31.58 6.16 7.98
C LYS A 5 -30.55 5.65 9.01
N ASP A 6 -31.00 5.23 10.19
CA ASP A 6 -30.12 4.71 11.25
C ASP A 6 -29.37 3.46 10.78
N ILE A 7 -30.05 2.58 10.05
CA ILE A 7 -29.45 1.37 9.48
C ILE A 7 -28.36 1.74 8.45
N LEU A 8 -28.63 2.74 7.60
CA LEU A 8 -27.66 3.20 6.60
C LEU A 8 -26.43 3.86 7.24
N LEU A 9 -26.62 4.68 8.27
CA LEU A 9 -25.52 5.29 9.01
C LEU A 9 -24.64 4.24 9.72
N ASP A 10 -25.24 3.24 10.36
CA ASP A 10 -24.49 2.12 10.94
C ASP A 10 -23.69 1.33 9.88
N GLN A 11 -24.29 1.07 8.71
CA GLN A 11 -23.58 0.42 7.61
C GLN A 11 -22.44 1.29 7.05
N LEU A 12 -22.65 2.60 6.97
CA LEU A 12 -21.65 3.58 6.53
C LEU A 12 -20.41 3.51 7.44
N ASP A 13 -20.62 3.57 8.75
CA ASP A 13 -19.55 3.49 9.75
C ASP A 13 -18.76 2.18 9.65
N LYS A 14 -19.47 1.06 9.48
CA LYS A 14 -18.85 -0.25 9.27
C LYS A 14 -17.99 -0.31 8.00
N GLN A 15 -18.44 0.28 6.90
CA GLN A 15 -17.63 0.30 5.67
C GLN A 15 -16.40 1.21 5.81
N TRP A 16 -16.53 2.36 6.48
CA TRP A 16 -15.38 3.23 6.78
C TRP A 16 -14.36 2.54 7.67
N ALA A 17 -14.81 1.83 8.70
CA ALA A 17 -13.94 1.03 9.56
C ALA A 17 -13.17 -0.04 8.77
N ARG A 18 -13.84 -0.76 7.85
CA ARG A 18 -13.21 -1.76 6.98
C ARG A 18 -12.20 -1.15 6.00
N ALA A 19 -12.53 0.00 5.42
CA ALA A 19 -11.61 0.74 4.55
C ALA A 19 -10.33 1.13 5.33
N ARG A 20 -10.50 1.76 6.50
CA ARG A 20 -9.38 2.13 7.37
C ARG A 20 -8.55 0.93 7.81
N GLN A 21 -9.20 -0.18 8.17
CA GLN A 21 -8.51 -1.42 8.55
C GLN A 21 -7.65 -1.97 7.40
N SER A 22 -8.16 -1.97 6.17
CA SER A 22 -7.40 -2.45 5.01
C SER A 22 -6.15 -1.59 4.76
N GLU A 23 -6.26 -0.27 4.93
CA GLU A 23 -5.12 0.64 4.81
C GLU A 23 -4.11 0.46 5.94
N ASN A 24 -4.58 0.29 7.19
CA ASN A 24 -3.74 0.03 8.34
C ASN A 24 -2.97 -1.30 8.21
N GLN A 25 -3.64 -2.36 7.74
CA GLN A 25 -2.99 -3.65 7.48
C GLN A 25 -1.94 -3.54 6.38
N ARG A 26 -2.21 -2.77 5.33
CA ARG A 26 -1.21 -2.48 4.29
C ARG A 26 0.02 -1.79 4.86
N ALA A 27 -0.17 -0.72 5.64
CA ALA A 27 0.92 0.01 6.27
C ALA A 27 1.73 -0.87 7.23
N GLN A 28 1.04 -1.66 8.07
CA GLN A 28 1.67 -2.57 9.02
C GLN A 28 2.51 -3.65 8.31
N MET A 29 1.96 -4.29 7.28
CA MET A 29 2.67 -5.26 6.47
C MET A 29 3.91 -4.64 5.80
N THR A 30 3.77 -3.47 5.17
CA THR A 30 4.90 -2.79 4.54
C THR A 30 5.99 -2.45 5.57
N ASN A 31 5.64 -1.97 6.75
CA ASN A 31 6.62 -1.68 7.80
C ASN A 31 7.41 -2.93 8.22
N PHE A 32 6.73 -4.06 8.41
CA PHE A 32 7.43 -5.32 8.71
C PHE A 32 8.37 -5.73 7.58
N LEU A 33 7.92 -5.63 6.34
CA LEU A 33 8.74 -5.96 5.18
C LEU A 33 9.97 -5.05 5.08
N ILE A 34 9.85 -3.74 5.30
CA ILE A 34 10.99 -2.80 5.31
C ILE A 34 12.06 -3.23 6.31
N VAL A 35 11.65 -3.60 7.53
CA VAL A 35 12.60 -4.06 8.56
C VAL A 35 13.34 -5.32 8.09
N ILE A 36 12.61 -6.30 7.56
CA ILE A 36 13.19 -7.54 7.02
C ILE A 36 14.16 -7.23 5.88
N TYR A 37 13.80 -6.34 4.96
CA TYR A 37 14.68 -5.94 3.86
C TYR A 37 15.95 -5.26 4.36
N GLY A 38 15.85 -4.40 5.37
CA GLY A 38 17.01 -3.76 5.98
C GLY A 38 17.98 -4.78 6.59
N VAL A 39 17.45 -5.80 7.27
CA VAL A 39 18.24 -6.90 7.83
C VAL A 39 18.91 -7.72 6.72
N LEU A 40 18.15 -8.15 5.70
CA LEU A 40 18.68 -8.93 4.58
C LEU A 40 19.78 -8.15 3.82
N GLN A 41 19.52 -6.87 3.52
CA GLN A 41 20.50 -6.01 2.87
C GLN A 41 21.77 -5.86 3.71
N GLY A 42 21.62 -5.64 5.03
CA GLY A 42 22.74 -5.52 5.96
C GLY A 42 23.63 -6.76 5.94
N PHE A 43 23.04 -7.96 5.97
CA PHE A 43 23.77 -9.23 5.90
C PHE A 43 24.52 -9.40 4.57
N ILE A 44 23.88 -9.11 3.43
CA ILE A 44 24.52 -9.18 2.11
C ILE A 44 25.76 -8.26 2.05
N VAL A 45 25.61 -7.02 2.52
CA VAL A 45 26.71 -6.04 2.52
C VAL A 45 27.82 -6.45 3.50
N GLN A 46 27.47 -6.93 4.70
CA GLN A 46 28.45 -7.37 5.70
C GLN A 46 29.29 -8.55 5.20
N ARG A 47 28.68 -9.45 4.43
CA ARG A 47 29.34 -10.60 3.78
C ARG A 47 30.07 -10.23 2.50
N LYS A 48 30.12 -8.93 2.15
CA LYS A 48 30.78 -8.41 0.95
C LYS A 48 30.30 -9.09 -0.33
N PHE A 49 29.00 -9.38 -0.41
CA PHE A 49 28.38 -10.00 -1.59
C PHE A 49 28.99 -11.38 -1.93
N ASP A 50 29.25 -12.22 -0.93
CA ASP A 50 29.71 -13.60 -1.13
C ASP A 50 28.65 -14.49 -1.79
N GLU A 51 29.07 -15.57 -2.44
CA GLU A 51 28.17 -16.47 -3.19
C GLU A 51 27.00 -17.03 -2.35
N PRO A 52 27.18 -17.42 -1.07
CA PRO A 52 26.06 -17.87 -0.22
C PRO A 52 24.96 -16.82 -0.03
N THR A 53 25.27 -15.51 -0.16
CA THR A 53 24.25 -14.45 -0.04
C THR A 53 23.29 -14.35 -1.22
N ILE A 54 23.52 -15.11 -2.31
CA ILE A 54 22.55 -15.26 -3.41
C ILE A 54 21.17 -15.63 -2.88
N ILE A 55 21.11 -16.55 -1.91
CA ILE A 55 19.84 -16.99 -1.32
C ILE A 55 19.12 -15.80 -0.65
N LEU A 56 19.86 -14.93 0.04
CA LEU A 56 19.28 -13.74 0.68
C LEU A 56 18.74 -12.75 -0.35
N ALA A 57 19.47 -12.53 -1.45
CA ALA A 57 19.02 -11.67 -2.55
C ALA A 57 17.74 -12.23 -3.21
N CYS A 58 17.68 -13.55 -3.44
CA CYS A 58 16.48 -14.22 -3.93
C CYS A 58 15.29 -14.07 -2.97
N VAL A 59 15.50 -14.23 -1.66
CA VAL A 59 14.45 -14.00 -0.64
C VAL A 59 13.97 -12.55 -0.66
N MET A 60 14.87 -11.57 -0.80
CA MET A 60 14.48 -10.16 -0.93
C MET A 60 13.57 -9.92 -2.15
N ILE A 61 13.90 -10.51 -3.31
CA ILE A 61 13.10 -10.41 -4.53
C ILE A 61 11.70 -11.01 -4.31
N LEU A 62 11.63 -12.23 -3.76
CA LEU A 62 10.37 -12.92 -3.51
C LEU A 62 9.48 -12.15 -2.54
N LEU A 63 10.06 -11.64 -1.45
CA LEU A 63 9.35 -10.80 -0.49
C LEU A 63 8.91 -9.47 -1.12
N GLY A 64 9.70 -8.89 -2.03
CA GLY A 64 9.33 -7.70 -2.80
C GLY A 64 8.10 -7.94 -3.68
N ILE A 65 8.08 -9.07 -4.41
CA ILE A 65 6.92 -9.49 -5.22
C ILE A 65 5.69 -9.68 -4.32
N PHE A 66 5.85 -10.38 -3.20
CA PHE A 66 4.79 -10.55 -2.21
C PHE A 66 4.24 -9.19 -1.72
N GLY A 67 5.12 -8.23 -1.40
CA GLY A 67 4.72 -6.89 -0.97
C GLY A 67 3.91 -6.13 -2.01
N VAL A 68 4.29 -6.23 -3.30
CA VAL A 68 3.49 -5.67 -4.42
C VAL A 68 2.10 -6.30 -4.44
N LEU A 69 2.01 -7.64 -4.48
CA LEU A 69 0.74 -8.36 -4.58
C LEU A 69 -0.18 -8.09 -3.39
N ALA A 70 0.37 -8.12 -2.18
CA ALA A 70 -0.39 -7.86 -0.96
C ALA A 70 -0.85 -6.39 -0.88
N SER A 71 -0.01 -5.43 -1.26
CA SER A 71 -0.42 -4.02 -1.39
C SER A 71 -1.59 -3.84 -2.36
N PHE A 72 -1.53 -4.51 -3.52
CA PHE A 72 -2.65 -4.50 -4.48
C PHE A 72 -3.91 -5.11 -3.86
N LYS A 73 -3.78 -6.21 -3.13
CA LYS A 73 -4.92 -6.88 -2.51
C LYS A 73 -5.60 -6.01 -1.46
N TYR A 74 -4.82 -5.36 -0.59
CA TYR A 74 -5.38 -4.44 0.40
C TYR A 74 -5.99 -3.20 -0.26
N TYR A 75 -5.39 -2.70 -1.34
CA TYR A 75 -5.97 -1.60 -2.11
C TYR A 75 -7.31 -1.99 -2.76
N GLU A 76 -7.43 -3.20 -3.30
CA GLU A 76 -8.73 -3.71 -3.81
C GLU A 76 -9.79 -3.72 -2.72
N ARG A 77 -9.46 -4.24 -1.53
CA ARG A 77 -10.39 -4.26 -0.38
C ARG A 77 -10.78 -2.86 0.09
N PHE A 78 -9.83 -1.95 0.17
CA PHE A 78 -10.09 -0.54 0.45
C PHE A 78 -11.07 0.04 -0.58
N ARG A 79 -10.81 -0.17 -1.88
CA ARG A 79 -11.67 0.31 -2.96
C ARG A 79 -13.07 -0.26 -2.88
N LEU A 80 -13.22 -1.56 -2.62
CA LEU A 80 -14.52 -2.20 -2.45
C LEU A 80 -15.34 -1.53 -1.34
N SER A 81 -14.74 -1.28 -0.17
CA SER A 81 -15.41 -0.59 0.93
C SER A 81 -15.77 0.86 0.57
N THR A 82 -14.88 1.61 -0.09
CA THR A 82 -15.20 2.99 -0.52
C THR A 82 -16.30 3.06 -1.58
N CYS A 83 -16.36 2.09 -2.50
CA CYS A 83 -17.46 2.02 -3.48
C CYS A 83 -18.81 1.76 -2.79
N ARG A 84 -18.83 0.90 -1.75
CA ARG A 84 -20.03 0.66 -0.94
C ARG A 84 -20.45 1.90 -0.15
N VAL A 85 -19.49 2.62 0.44
CA VAL A 85 -19.73 3.93 1.07
C VAL A 85 -20.42 4.87 0.10
N GLY A 86 -19.91 5.01 -1.14
CA GLY A 86 -20.52 5.86 -2.16
C GLY A 86 -22.00 5.54 -2.41
N ARG A 87 -22.34 4.24 -2.56
CA ARG A 87 -23.73 3.81 -2.75
C ARG A 87 -24.63 4.06 -1.54
N ILE A 88 -24.11 3.90 -0.33
CA ILE A 88 -24.85 4.22 0.90
C ILE A 88 -25.10 5.73 0.98
N MET A 89 -24.10 6.55 0.64
CA MET A 89 -24.22 8.01 0.62
C MET A 89 -25.22 8.49 -0.44
N GLU A 90 -25.23 7.89 -1.63
CA GLU A 90 -26.27 8.15 -2.65
C GLU A 90 -27.68 7.93 -2.07
N ARG A 91 -27.90 6.81 -1.37
CA ARG A 91 -29.22 6.52 -0.76
C ARG A 91 -29.55 7.47 0.41
N LEU A 92 -28.57 7.86 1.21
CA LEU A 92 -28.77 8.85 2.28
C LEU A 92 -29.15 10.22 1.71
N LYS A 93 -28.57 10.63 0.58
CA LYS A 93 -28.93 11.86 -0.13
C LYS A 93 -30.40 11.86 -0.58
N GLU A 94 -30.90 10.72 -1.08
CA GLU A 94 -32.31 10.58 -1.47
C GLU A 94 -33.27 10.68 -0.28
N LEU A 95 -32.86 10.21 0.90
CA LEU A 95 -33.68 10.26 2.12
C LEU A 95 -33.63 11.62 2.80
N GLU A 96 -32.52 12.36 2.68
CA GLU A 96 -32.30 13.67 3.33
C GLU A 96 -31.80 14.73 2.34
N PRO A 97 -32.62 15.17 1.37
CA PRO A 97 -32.17 16.11 0.34
C PRO A 97 -31.73 17.47 0.91
N LEU A 98 -32.34 17.89 2.01
CA LEU A 98 -32.07 19.18 2.67
C LEU A 98 -30.67 19.27 3.30
N ALA A 99 -29.97 18.14 3.45
CA ALA A 99 -28.63 18.12 4.02
C ALA A 99 -27.53 18.65 3.06
N ASN A 100 -27.84 18.82 1.76
CA ASN A 100 -26.93 19.38 0.74
C ASN A 100 -25.51 18.76 0.74
N LEU A 101 -25.40 17.46 1.03
CA LEU A 101 -24.12 16.77 1.25
C LEU A 101 -23.19 16.84 0.03
N GLU A 102 -23.75 16.80 -1.19
CA GLU A 102 -22.97 16.89 -2.43
C GLU A 102 -22.28 18.24 -2.61
N GLU A 103 -22.96 19.34 -2.30
CA GLU A 103 -22.37 20.67 -2.40
C GLU A 103 -21.24 20.84 -1.38
N LEU A 104 -21.45 20.34 -0.14
CA LEU A 104 -20.42 20.34 0.90
C LEU A 104 -19.19 19.52 0.48
N GLU A 105 -19.40 18.32 -0.07
CA GLU A 105 -18.33 17.46 -0.61
C GLU A 105 -17.59 18.16 -1.76
N ALA A 106 -18.31 18.73 -2.72
CA ALA A 106 -17.72 19.41 -3.89
C ALA A 106 -16.88 20.63 -3.50
N VAL A 107 -17.35 21.44 -2.54
CA VAL A 107 -16.60 22.59 -2.02
C VAL A 107 -15.32 22.13 -1.30
N ALA A 108 -15.41 21.08 -0.49
CA ALA A 108 -14.26 20.50 0.19
C ALA A 108 -13.22 19.96 -0.82
N ASP A 109 -13.67 19.21 -1.82
CA ASP A 109 -12.83 18.65 -2.88
C ASP A 109 -12.14 19.75 -3.69
N LYS A 110 -12.88 20.79 -4.11
CA LYS A 110 -12.31 21.93 -4.86
C LYS A 110 -11.24 22.65 -4.03
N LYS A 111 -11.50 22.88 -2.74
CA LYS A 111 -10.53 23.50 -1.82
C LYS A 111 -9.29 22.64 -1.64
N HIS A 112 -9.46 21.31 -1.52
CA HIS A 112 -8.34 20.38 -1.41
C HIS A 112 -7.49 20.33 -2.69
N GLN A 113 -8.14 20.24 -3.85
CA GLN A 113 -7.47 20.24 -5.16
C GLN A 113 -6.69 21.53 -5.42
N ALA A 114 -7.29 22.69 -5.09
CA ALA A 114 -6.61 23.98 -5.22
C ALA A 114 -5.37 24.08 -4.31
N ARG A 115 -5.43 23.50 -3.10
CA ARG A 115 -4.31 23.47 -2.16
C ARG A 115 -3.20 22.51 -2.58
N TYR A 116 -3.53 21.39 -3.21
CA TYR A 116 -2.59 20.31 -3.54
C TYR A 116 -2.64 19.86 -5.02
N PRO A 117 -2.43 20.77 -5.99
CA PRO A 117 -2.72 20.51 -7.41
C PRO A 117 -1.83 19.42 -8.05
N ARG A 118 -0.63 19.21 -7.50
CA ARG A 118 0.31 18.16 -7.94
C ARG A 118 0.06 16.84 -7.22
N LEU A 119 -0.13 16.87 -5.90
CA LEU A 119 -0.27 15.65 -5.08
C LEU A 119 -1.60 14.94 -5.32
N VAL A 120 -2.69 15.65 -5.64
CA VAL A 120 -3.97 15.01 -6.02
C VAL A 120 -3.83 14.08 -7.23
N ARG A 121 -2.88 14.34 -8.14
CA ARG A 121 -2.63 13.47 -9.30
C ARG A 121 -1.87 12.20 -8.92
N LEU A 122 -1.13 12.24 -7.82
CA LEU A 122 -0.34 11.12 -7.33
C LEU A 122 -1.22 10.20 -6.50
N ARG A 123 -1.63 9.07 -7.09
CA ARG A 123 -2.43 8.08 -6.37
C ARG A 123 -1.57 7.35 -5.35
N LEU A 124 -2.00 7.37 -4.09
CA LEU A 124 -1.27 6.78 -2.96
C LEU A 124 -0.86 5.31 -3.21
N HIS A 125 -1.72 4.48 -3.83
CA HIS A 125 -1.36 3.09 -4.16
C HIS A 125 -0.12 2.96 -5.06
N LYS A 126 0.16 3.95 -5.93
CA LYS A 126 1.36 3.93 -6.77
C LYS A 126 2.63 4.06 -5.94
N LEU A 127 2.60 4.85 -4.85
CA LEU A 127 3.74 5.00 -3.94
C LEU A 127 4.07 3.68 -3.24
N TRP A 128 3.04 2.98 -2.76
CA TRP A 128 3.21 1.66 -2.12
C TRP A 128 3.80 0.62 -3.08
N HIS A 129 3.33 0.59 -4.33
CA HIS A 129 3.90 -0.31 -5.33
C HIS A 129 5.34 0.08 -5.69
N ALA A 130 5.61 1.37 -5.88
CA ALA A 130 6.95 1.86 -6.20
C ALA A 130 7.98 1.47 -5.14
N LEU A 131 7.62 1.52 -3.85
CA LEU A 131 8.47 1.08 -2.75
C LEU A 131 8.87 -0.39 -2.92
N HIS A 132 7.89 -1.30 -3.05
CA HIS A 132 8.18 -2.73 -3.19
C HIS A 132 8.89 -3.07 -4.51
N PHE A 133 8.61 -2.36 -5.60
CA PHE A 133 9.39 -2.47 -6.83
C PHE A 133 10.85 -2.04 -6.63
N GLY A 134 11.10 -0.98 -5.87
CA GLY A 134 12.45 -0.55 -5.51
C GLY A 134 13.22 -1.64 -4.78
N ILE A 135 12.57 -2.39 -3.89
CA ILE A 135 13.16 -3.53 -3.18
C ILE A 135 13.45 -4.71 -4.12
N ILE A 136 12.54 -5.01 -5.06
CA ILE A 136 12.79 -6.04 -6.08
C ILE A 136 14.02 -5.67 -6.90
N ILE A 137 14.11 -4.43 -7.36
CA ILE A 137 15.26 -3.92 -8.12
C ILE A 137 16.53 -4.04 -7.28
N LEU A 138 16.50 -3.66 -6.00
CA LEU A 138 17.65 -3.79 -5.10
C LEU A 138 18.10 -5.25 -4.97
N GLY A 139 17.17 -6.19 -4.81
CA GLY A 139 17.49 -7.62 -4.77
C GLY A 139 18.10 -8.14 -6.07
N ILE A 140 17.60 -7.69 -7.23
CA ILE A 140 18.19 -8.02 -8.54
C ILE A 140 19.60 -7.44 -8.66
N VAL A 141 19.81 -6.19 -8.24
CA VAL A 141 21.14 -5.56 -8.26
C VAL A 141 22.11 -6.33 -7.37
N ASN A 142 21.72 -6.70 -6.16
CA ASN A 142 22.55 -7.53 -5.28
C ASN A 142 22.91 -8.86 -5.95
N LEU A 143 21.92 -9.54 -6.55
CA LEU A 143 22.12 -10.81 -7.24
C LEU A 143 23.12 -10.66 -8.40
N LEU A 144 22.99 -9.61 -9.21
CA LEU A 144 23.92 -9.33 -10.31
C LEU A 144 25.33 -9.03 -9.80
N ILE A 145 25.47 -8.27 -8.71
CA ILE A 145 26.78 -8.00 -8.10
C ILE A 145 27.43 -9.31 -7.66
N ILE A 146 26.71 -10.18 -6.97
CA ILE A 146 27.27 -11.45 -6.47
C ILE A 146 27.68 -12.37 -7.64
N LEU A 147 26.87 -12.45 -8.69
CA LEU A 147 27.15 -13.31 -9.85
C LEU A 147 28.27 -12.78 -10.75
N LEU A 148 28.47 -11.47 -10.80
CA LEU A 148 29.52 -10.83 -11.60
C LEU A 148 30.81 -10.59 -10.81
N ALA A 149 30.76 -10.69 -9.48
CA ALA A 149 31.94 -10.61 -8.66
C ALA A 149 32.87 -11.79 -8.98
N PRO A 150 34.17 -11.54 -9.18
CA PRO A 150 35.13 -12.65 -9.28
C PRO A 150 35.04 -13.48 -7.99
N PRO A 151 35.14 -14.82 -8.07
CA PRO A 151 35.07 -15.66 -6.89
C PRO A 151 36.09 -15.18 -5.86
N VAL A 152 35.60 -14.81 -4.67
CA VAL A 152 36.44 -14.25 -3.59
C VAL A 152 37.37 -15.31 -2.97
N PHE A 153 37.35 -16.56 -3.45
CA PHE A 153 38.19 -17.65 -2.95
C PHE A 153 39.07 -18.29 -4.05
N THR A 154 40.31 -17.83 -4.11
CA THR A 154 41.50 -18.70 -4.06
C THR A 154 42.54 -18.05 -3.14
N ALA A 155 42.38 -18.22 -1.82
CA ALA A 155 43.48 -18.15 -0.87
C ALA A 155 43.04 -18.79 0.45
N ASP A 156 43.84 -19.78 0.85
CA ASP A 156 43.92 -20.55 2.11
C ASP A 156 42.84 -21.60 2.40
#